data_AF-A0A662U7A9-F1
#
_entry.id   AF-A0A662U7A9-F1
#
_cell.length_a   1.000
_cell.length_b   1.000
_cell.length_c   1.000
_cell.angle_alpha   90.00
_cell.angle_beta   90.00
_cell.angle_gamma   90.00
#
_symmetry.space_group_name_H-M   'P 1'
#
loop_
_entity.id
_entity.type
_entity.pdbx_description
1 polymer ?
#
loop_
_entity_poly.entity_id
_entity_poly.type
_entity_poly.pdbx_seq_one_letter_code
_entity_poly.pdbx_strand_id
1 'polypeptide(L)'
;MRILVVTGKLAEPIIRKVLKKPLPHEVDVIALPITVAALANTELIATYLKKLGVDCRKYDLIMIPGASMGSAKIIEETLGVKTVKGPLQASDLP
;
A
#
# COMPACT_ATOMS: atom_id res chain seq x y z
N MET A 1 13.71 -6.92 4.46
CA MET A 1 12.43 -6.32 4.86
C MET A 1 11.36 -6.81 3.91
N ARG A 2 10.16 -7.06 4.43
CA ARG A 2 8.98 -7.41 3.64
C ARG A 2 7.99 -6.24 3.64
N ILE A 3 7.68 -5.73 2.46
CA ILE A 3 6.90 -4.50 2.27
C ILE A 3 5.59 -4.86 1.58
N LEU A 4 4.48 -4.34 2.11
CA LEU A 4 3.18 -4.37 1.45
C LEU A 4 2.93 -3.04 0.74
N VAL A 5 2.86 -3.06 -0.58
CA VAL A 5 2.43 -1.91 -1.38
C VAL A 5 0.92 -1.98 -1.60
N VAL A 6 0.21 -0.96 -1.13
CA VAL A 6 -1.24 -0.83 -1.24
C VAL A 6 -1.57 0.12 -2.40
N THR A 7 -2.47 -0.30 -3.28
CA THR A 7 -2.86 0.50 -4.44
C THR A 7 -4.33 0.30 -4.82
N GLY A 8 -4.80 1.01 -5.86
CA GLY A 8 -6.11 0.79 -6.48
C GLY A 8 -5.98 -0.03 -7.76
N LYS A 9 -7.12 -0.47 -8.30
CA LYS A 9 -7.18 -1.37 -9.47
C LYS A 9 -6.44 -0.83 -10.70
N LEU A 10 -6.50 0.47 -10.98
CA LEU A 10 -5.87 1.04 -12.18
C LEU A 10 -4.34 0.99 -12.14
N ALA A 11 -3.75 1.20 -10.96
CA ALA A 11 -2.30 1.28 -10.83
C ALA A 11 -1.65 -0.09 -10.56
N GLU A 12 -2.41 -1.08 -10.11
CA GLU A 12 -1.91 -2.44 -9.84
C GLU A 12 -1.07 -3.05 -10.97
N PRO A 13 -1.53 -3.15 -12.24
CA PRO A 13 -0.75 -3.80 -13.28
C PRO A 13 0.57 -3.07 -13.57
N ILE A 14 0.57 -1.74 -13.45
CA ILE A 14 1.75 -0.89 -13.66
C ILE A 14 2.75 -1.14 -12.53
N ILE A 15 2.30 -1.06 -11.28
CA ILE A 15 3.13 -1.27 -10.08
C ILE A 15 3.73 -2.68 -10.08
N ARG A 16 2.92 -3.72 -10.37
CA ARG A 16 3.43 -5.10 -10.47
C ARG A 16 4.48 -5.24 -11.56
N LYS A 17 4.36 -4.51 -12.68
CA LYS A 17 5.37 -4.53 -13.74
C LYS A 17 6.67 -3.84 -13.31
N VAL A 18 6.58 -2.71 -12.61
CA VAL A 18 7.76 -1.98 -12.11
C VAL A 18 8.52 -2.83 -11.08
N LEU A 19 7.80 -3.44 -10.14
CA LEU A 19 8.37 -4.22 -9.04
C LEU A 19 8.80 -5.65 -9.43
N LYS A 20 8.69 -6.04 -10.71
CA LYS A 20 9.20 -7.35 -11.20
C LYS A 20 10.71 -7.43 -11.28
N LYS A 21 11.40 -6.27 -11.30
CA LYS A 21 12.86 -6.23 -11.34
C LYS A 21 13.44 -6.71 -10.00
N PRO A 22 14.71 -7.16 -9.95
CA PRO A 22 15.37 -7.47 -8.68
C PRO A 22 15.35 -6.26 -7.73
N LEU A 23 14.84 -6.46 -6.53
CA LEU A 23 14.76 -5.44 -5.48
C LEU A 23 15.54 -5.91 -4.25
N PRO A 24 16.07 -5.00 -3.44
CA PRO A 24 16.75 -5.33 -2.19
C PRO A 24 15.79 -5.84 -1.09
N HIS A 25 14.48 -5.83 -1.35
CA HIS A 25 13.42 -6.14 -0.39
C HIS A 25 12.37 -7.05 -1.02
N GLU A 26 11.70 -7.85 -0.20
CA GLU A 26 10.53 -8.61 -0.61
C GLU A 26 9.33 -7.67 -0.67
N VAL A 27 8.64 -7.62 -1.80
CA VAL A 27 7.51 -6.70 -2.00
C VAL A 27 6.28 -7.46 -2.47
N ASP A 28 5.23 -7.40 -1.65
CA ASP A 28 3.90 -7.85 -2.03
C ASP A 28 3.05 -6.64 -2.44
N VAL A 29 2.19 -6.81 -3.45
CA VAL A 29 1.27 -5.75 -3.92
C VAL A 29 -0.15 -6.20 -3.70
N ILE A 30 -0.98 -5.33 -3.11
CA ILE A 30 -2.42 -5.53 -2.99
C ILE A 30 -3.19 -4.36 -3.59
N ALA A 31 -4.17 -4.70 -4.44
CA ALA A 31 -5.16 -3.75 -4.90
C ALA A 31 -6.39 -3.77 -3.98
N LEU A 32 -6.72 -2.61 -3.45
CA LEU A 32 -8.00 -2.39 -2.78
C LEU A 32 -9.12 -2.44 -3.83
N PRO A 33 -10.36 -2.80 -3.45
CA PRO A 33 -11.50 -2.89 -4.37
C PRO A 33 -12.05 -1.50 -4.77
N ILE A 34 -11.17 -0.56 -5.05
CA ILE A 34 -11.44 0.82 -5.50
C ILE A 34 -10.59 1.12 -6.73
N THR A 35 -11.10 2.00 -7.60
CA THR A 35 -10.43 2.32 -8.88
C THR A 35 -9.09 3.02 -8.66
N VAL A 36 -9.04 4.01 -7.77
CA VAL A 36 -7.85 4.82 -7.47
C VAL A 36 -7.70 4.97 -5.95
N ALA A 37 -6.69 4.32 -5.36
CA ALA A 37 -6.45 4.40 -3.92
C ALA A 37 -5.88 5.74 -3.44
N ALA A 38 -5.29 6.53 -4.35
CA ALA A 38 -4.88 7.90 -4.06
C ALA A 38 -6.05 8.82 -3.64
N LEU A 39 -7.28 8.50 -4.04
CA LEU A 39 -8.48 9.27 -3.66
C LEU A 39 -9.15 8.74 -2.38
N ALA A 40 -8.61 7.68 -1.77
CA ALA A 40 -9.10 7.15 -0.51
C ALA A 40 -8.47 7.90 0.67
N ASN A 41 -9.22 8.02 1.77
CA ASN A 41 -8.65 8.38 3.05
C ASN A 41 -8.01 7.16 3.74
N THR A 42 -7.15 7.44 4.72
CA THR A 42 -6.38 6.43 5.45
C THR A 42 -7.25 5.45 6.25
N GLU A 43 -8.40 5.89 6.74
CA GLU A 43 -9.40 5.09 7.46
C GLU A 43 -10.03 4.03 6.56
N LEU A 44 -10.39 4.42 5.32
CA LEU A 44 -10.96 3.51 4.33
C LEU A 44 -9.92 2.46 3.90
N ILE A 45 -8.67 2.86 3.73
CA ILE A 45 -7.57 1.93 3.43
C ILE A 45 -7.41 0.90 4.56
N ALA A 46 -7.33 1.33 5.82
CA ALA A 46 -7.25 0.43 6.96
C ALA A 46 -8.45 -0.54 7.03
N THR A 47 -9.64 -0.02 6.77
CA THR A 47 -10.88 -0.82 6.73
C THR A 47 -10.82 -1.90 5.66
N TYR A 48 -10.35 -1.58 4.45
CA TYR A 48 -10.23 -2.59 3.40
C TYR A 48 -9.17 -3.63 3.71
N LEU A 49 -8.01 -3.24 4.24
CA LEU A 49 -6.97 -4.19 4.63
C LEU A 49 -7.49 -5.21 5.65
N LYS A 50 -8.29 -4.76 6.64
CA LYS A 50 -9.00 -5.65 7.57
C LYS A 50 -10.03 -6.54 6.87
N LYS A 51 -10.89 -5.97 6.03
CA LYS A 51 -11.95 -6.72 5.33
C LYS A 51 -11.42 -7.78 4.36
N LEU A 52 -10.27 -7.52 3.75
CA LEU A 52 -9.59 -8.46 2.85
C LEU A 52 -8.86 -9.57 3.63
N GLY A 53 -8.85 -9.55 4.96
CA GLY A 53 -8.20 -10.56 5.78
C GLY A 53 -6.67 -10.59 5.60
N VAL A 54 -6.07 -9.46 5.20
CA VAL A 54 -4.62 -9.39 5.01
C VAL A 54 -3.95 -9.49 6.37
N ASP A 55 -3.16 -10.55 6.58
CA ASP A 55 -2.30 -10.62 7.76
C ASP A 55 -1.16 -9.61 7.61
N CYS A 56 -1.42 -8.38 8.04
CA CYS A 56 -0.50 -7.27 7.86
C CYS A 56 0.76 -7.42 8.73
N ARG A 57 0.69 -8.19 9.81
CA ARG A 57 1.80 -8.37 10.78
C ARG A 57 2.99 -9.14 10.23
N LYS A 58 2.84 -9.80 9.08
CA LYS A 58 3.96 -10.44 8.37
C LYS A 58 4.85 -9.45 7.60
N TYR A 59 4.45 -8.18 7.54
CA TYR A 59 5.18 -7.11 6.88
C TYR A 59 5.87 -6.22 7.90
N ASP A 60 7.06 -5.74 7.54
CA ASP A 60 7.78 -4.74 8.32
C ASP A 60 7.26 -3.32 8.02
N LEU A 61 6.65 -3.14 6.86
CA LEU A 61 6.20 -1.84 6.34
C LEU A 61 4.99 -1.98 5.43
N ILE A 62 4.01 -1.10 5.61
CA ILE A 62 2.93 -0.86 4.64
C ILE A 62 3.20 0.48 3.95
N MET A 63 3.21 0.47 2.62
CA MET A 63 3.32 1.66 1.80
C MET A 63 1.97 1.92 1.10
N ILE A 64 1.33 3.03 1.45
CA ILE A 64 0.09 3.48 0.80
C ILE A 64 0.39 4.52 -0.29
N PRO A 65 -0.56 4.85 -1.18
CA PRO A 65 -0.35 5.89 -2.19
C PRO A 65 0.01 7.25 -1.56
N GLY A 66 0.96 7.97 -2.17
CA GLY A 66 1.42 9.26 -1.65
C GLY A 66 0.32 10.32 -1.53
N ALA A 67 -0.65 10.27 -2.45
CA ALA A 67 -1.75 11.22 -2.53
C ALA A 67 -2.96 10.88 -1.63
N SER A 68 -2.95 9.74 -0.91
CA SER A 68 -4.06 9.37 -0.02
C SER A 68 -4.32 10.45 1.04
N MET A 69 -5.60 10.72 1.33
CA MET A 69 -6.01 11.75 2.28
C MET A 69 -5.81 11.29 3.73
N GLY A 70 -5.36 12.20 4.60
CA GLY A 70 -5.15 11.89 6.02
C GLY A 70 -3.73 11.37 6.34
N SER A 71 -3.54 10.90 7.57
CA SER A 71 -2.23 10.48 8.10
C SER A 71 -2.06 8.97 8.06
N ALA A 72 -0.90 8.51 7.56
CA ALA A 72 -0.54 7.09 7.57
C ALA A 72 -0.51 6.49 8.98
N LYS A 73 -0.33 7.32 10.02
CA LYS A 73 -0.35 6.93 11.44
C LYS A 73 -1.65 6.23 11.83
N ILE A 74 -2.77 6.60 11.20
CA ILE A 74 -4.08 5.98 11.47
C ILE A 74 -4.06 4.49 11.11
N ILE A 75 -3.42 4.14 9.99
CA ILE A 75 -3.30 2.74 9.56
C ILE A 75 -2.33 2.00 10.47
N GLU A 76 -1.21 2.64 10.85
CA GLU A 76 -0.23 2.08 11.77
C GLU A 76 -0.85 1.75 13.14
N GLU A 77 -1.59 2.67 13.74
CA GLU A 77 -2.34 2.45 14.99
C GLU A 77 -3.41 1.37 14.84
N THR A 78 -4.05 1.30 13.67
CA THR A 78 -5.15 0.36 13.41
C THR A 78 -4.69 -1.08 13.16
N LEU A 79 -3.50 -1.25 12.59
CA LEU A 79 -2.97 -2.54 12.13
C LEU A 79 -1.73 -3.01 12.91
N GLY A 80 -1.10 -2.13 13.68
CA GLY A 80 0.12 -2.43 14.46
C GLY A 80 1.37 -2.60 13.60
N VAL A 81 1.38 -2.05 12.39
CA VAL A 81 2.48 -2.19 11.42
C VAL A 81 2.86 -0.82 10.90
N LYS A 82 4.17 -0.55 10.88
CA LYS A 82 4.71 0.73 10.40
C LYS A 82 4.11 1.08 9.04
N THR A 83 3.52 2.26 8.92
CA THR A 83 2.83 2.66 7.68
C THR A 83 3.32 4.01 7.20
N VAL A 84 3.66 4.10 5.91
CA VAL A 84 4.17 5.31 5.27
C VAL A 84 3.42 5.63 3.99
N LYS A 85 3.41 6.90 3.62
CA LYS A 85 3.01 7.33 2.28
C LYS A 85 4.16 7.10 1.31
N GLY A 86 3.86 6.42 0.21
CA GLY A 86 4.77 6.20 -0.91
C GLY A 86 4.84 7.41 -1.83
N PRO A 87 5.40 7.24 -3.04
CA PRO A 87 5.45 8.30 -4.05
C PRO A 87 4.05 8.67 -4.58
N LEU A 88 3.99 9.82 -5.25
CA LEU A 88 2.77 10.26 -5.96
C LEU A 88 2.54 9.45 -7.22
N GLN A 89 3.60 9.06 -7.92
CA GLN A 89 3.51 8.32 -9.18
C GLN A 89 4.06 6.90 -9.03
N ALA A 90 3.40 5.94 -9.68
CA ALA A 90 3.86 4.55 -9.70
C ALA A 90 5.22 4.38 -10.41
N SER A 91 5.54 5.28 -11.34
CA SER A 91 6.82 5.32 -12.06
C SER A 91 8.01 5.66 -11.17
N ASP A 92 7.78 6.26 -10.01
CA ASP A 92 8.83 6.62 -9.06
C ASP A 92 9.24 5.44 -8.17
N LEU A 93 8.56 4.29 -8.32
CA LEU A 93 8.98 3.06 -7.66
C LEU A 93 10.27 2.52 -8.33
N PRO A 94 11.23 2.05 -7.51
CA PRO A 94 12.57 1.71 -7.95
C PRO A 94 12.63 0.49 -8.82
#